data_AF-W6TD04-F1
#
_entry.id   AF-W6TD04-F1
#
_cell.length_a   1.000
_cell.length_b   1.000
_cell.length_c   1.000
_cell.angle_alpha   90.00
_cell.angle_beta   90.00
_cell.angle_gamma   90.00
#
_symmetry.space_group_name_H-M   'P 1'
#
loop_
_entity.id
_entity.type
_entity.pdbx_description
1 polymer ?
#
loop_
_entity_poly.entity_id
_entity_poly.type
_entity_poly.pdbx_seq_one_letter_code
_entity_poly.pdbx_strand_id
1 'polypeptide(L)'
;MSTQYIYKQLRKRSPMWYGEAPELLDHLKKIPNVELLKDLENVYQEWGRLQKQYWDTKQNDVKRVQQCETLFDFILHAIFNHSDPSVIPKLLKYVPSDNDDEDLVCMEDYSSEPLINGICNSRYFGESYIPELLHCIHELLPRATEKTYGLIFTMLYDNFDYFFETQPLIQNLYLVQKKYFKKILDNFIQKLKLGLDEYQKSYNNNGVIIAKKNLERIECVRQEFLKICEQ
;
A
#
# COMPACT_ATOMS: atom_id res chain seq x y z
N MET A 1 -20.25 12.53 -18.99
CA MET A 1 -20.29 11.05 -19.08
C MET A 1 -20.68 10.52 -17.70
N SER A 2 -21.63 9.59 -17.58
CA SER A 2 -22.04 9.06 -16.27
C SER A 2 -21.05 8.01 -15.75
N THR A 3 -20.92 7.89 -14.43
CA THR A 3 -20.06 6.88 -13.76
C THR A 3 -20.41 5.46 -14.21
N GLN A 4 -21.70 5.14 -14.30
CA GLN A 4 -22.18 3.83 -14.78
C GLN A 4 -21.73 3.53 -16.22
N TYR A 5 -21.71 4.55 -17.09
CA TYR A 5 -21.21 4.38 -18.45
C TYR A 5 -19.71 4.11 -18.46
N ILE A 6 -18.93 4.85 -17.67
CA ILE A 6 -17.47 4.65 -17.54
C ILE A 6 -17.18 3.22 -17.09
N TYR A 7 -17.83 2.76 -16.02
CA TYR A 7 -17.65 1.39 -15.50
C TYR A 7 -18.04 0.32 -16.53
N LYS A 8 -19.11 0.54 -17.29
CA LYS A 8 -19.47 -0.36 -18.39
C LYS A 8 -18.39 -0.42 -19.47
N GLN A 9 -17.75 0.69 -19.81
CA GLN A 9 -16.66 0.71 -20.79
C GLN A 9 -15.42 -0.01 -20.28
N LEU A 10 -15.01 0.25 -19.03
CA LEU A 10 -13.87 -0.43 -18.41
C LEU A 10 -14.08 -1.95 -18.36
N ARG A 11 -15.25 -2.41 -17.91
CA ARG A 11 -15.56 -3.85 -17.89
C ARG A 11 -15.60 -4.49 -19.28
N LYS A 12 -16.01 -3.74 -20.32
CA LYS A 12 -16.04 -4.24 -21.69
C LYS A 12 -14.62 -4.40 -22.27
N ARG A 13 -13.69 -3.52 -21.88
CA ARG A 13 -12.31 -3.48 -22.36
C ARG A 13 -11.33 -4.31 -21.52
N SER A 14 -11.74 -4.74 -20.33
CA SER A 14 -11.00 -5.64 -19.44
C SER A 14 -10.51 -6.92 -20.16
N PRO A 15 -9.30 -7.42 -19.83
CA PRO A 15 -8.33 -6.85 -18.90
C PRO A 15 -7.58 -5.65 -19.51
N MET A 16 -7.35 -4.61 -18.70
CA MET A 16 -6.54 -3.45 -19.09
C MET A 16 -6.01 -2.72 -17.85
N TRP A 17 -4.89 -2.02 -17.97
CA TRP A 17 -4.36 -1.16 -16.90
C TRP A 17 -4.77 0.32 -17.10
N TYR A 18 -4.69 1.11 -16.03
CA TYR A 18 -5.17 2.51 -15.98
C TYR A 18 -4.65 3.44 -17.10
N GLY A 19 -3.49 3.18 -17.69
CA GLY A 19 -2.92 4.01 -18.77
C GLY A 19 -3.44 3.68 -20.18
N GLU A 20 -4.23 2.62 -20.36
CA GLU A 20 -4.80 2.25 -21.67
C GLU A 20 -6.10 3.02 -22.01
N ALA A 21 -6.70 3.70 -21.04
CA ALA A 21 -7.86 4.55 -21.24
C ALA A 21 -7.78 5.83 -20.39
N PRO A 22 -6.79 6.70 -20.67
CA PRO A 22 -6.61 7.94 -19.91
C PRO A 22 -7.86 8.83 -19.92
N GLU A 23 -8.65 8.79 -21.00
CA GLU A 23 -9.92 9.52 -21.11
C GLU A 23 -10.95 9.06 -20.08
N LEU A 24 -11.00 7.76 -19.77
CA LEU A 24 -11.92 7.21 -18.78
C LEU A 24 -11.43 7.52 -17.37
N LEU A 25 -10.11 7.43 -17.13
CA LEU A 25 -9.51 7.79 -15.86
C LEU A 25 -9.72 9.29 -15.55
N ASP A 26 -9.52 10.18 -16.52
CA ASP A 26 -9.74 11.62 -16.35
C ASP A 26 -11.20 11.99 -16.06
N HIS A 27 -12.15 11.15 -16.47
CA HIS A 27 -13.53 11.29 -16.03
C HIS A 27 -13.74 10.82 -14.59
N LEU A 28 -13.09 9.73 -14.16
CA LEU A 28 -13.16 9.26 -12.77
C LEU A 28 -12.53 10.25 -11.78
N LYS A 29 -11.44 10.94 -12.16
CA LYS A 29 -10.81 12.02 -11.38
C LYS A 29 -11.71 13.24 -11.11
N LYS A 30 -12.91 13.29 -11.70
CA LYS A 30 -13.90 14.35 -11.44
C LYS A 30 -14.91 13.96 -10.37
N ILE A 31 -14.90 12.69 -9.94
CA ILE A 31 -15.80 12.14 -8.93
C ILE A 31 -15.16 12.33 -7.55
N PRO A 32 -15.85 12.85 -6.54
CA PRO A 32 -15.26 13.03 -5.21
C PRO A 32 -14.76 11.73 -4.57
N ASN A 33 -13.68 11.81 -3.79
CA ASN A 33 -13.11 10.66 -3.06
C ASN A 33 -14.14 9.86 -2.26
N VAL A 34 -15.11 10.53 -1.64
CA VAL A 34 -16.18 9.88 -0.85
C VAL A 34 -17.02 8.93 -1.70
N GLU A 35 -17.33 9.31 -2.94
CA GLU A 35 -18.06 8.47 -3.87
C GLU A 35 -17.17 7.35 -4.43
N LEU A 36 -15.93 7.67 -4.84
CA LEU A 36 -14.98 6.69 -5.34
C LEU A 36 -14.65 5.60 -4.31
N LEU A 37 -14.50 5.94 -3.03
CA LEU A 37 -14.27 4.96 -1.96
C LEU A 37 -15.46 4.03 -1.75
N LYS A 38 -16.69 4.54 -1.93
CA LYS A 38 -17.90 3.70 -1.91
C LYS A 38 -17.92 2.76 -3.11
N ASP A 39 -17.56 3.25 -4.29
CA ASP A 39 -17.51 2.43 -5.49
C ASP A 39 -16.39 1.38 -5.43
N LEU A 40 -15.24 1.73 -4.86
CA LEU A 40 -14.13 0.80 -4.59
C LEU A 40 -14.59 -0.32 -3.65
N GLU A 41 -15.32 0.00 -2.58
CA GLU A 41 -15.91 -1.00 -1.68
C GLU A 41 -16.89 -1.91 -2.41
N ASN A 42 -17.76 -1.36 -3.26
CA ASN A 42 -18.71 -2.16 -4.04
C ASN A 42 -17.98 -3.15 -4.96
N VAL A 43 -16.91 -2.71 -5.62
CA VAL A 43 -16.08 -3.56 -6.48
C VAL A 43 -15.35 -4.63 -5.66
N TYR A 44 -14.77 -4.28 -4.51
CA TYR A 44 -14.09 -5.23 -3.62
C TYR A 44 -15.04 -6.33 -3.11
N GLN A 45 -16.27 -5.94 -2.72
CA GLN A 45 -17.32 -6.89 -2.30
C GLN A 45 -17.80 -7.79 -3.44
N GLU A 46 -17.95 -7.25 -4.66
CA GLU A 46 -18.27 -8.04 -5.84
C GLU A 46 -17.16 -9.07 -6.11
N TRP A 47 -15.91 -8.62 -6.11
CA TRP A 47 -14.74 -9.45 -6.36
C TRP A 47 -14.65 -10.61 -5.37
N GLY A 48 -14.78 -10.35 -4.08
CA GLY A 48 -14.70 -11.42 -3.07
C GLY A 48 -15.81 -12.47 -3.18
N ARG A 49 -17.02 -12.07 -3.61
CA ARG A 49 -18.10 -13.02 -3.89
C ARG A 49 -17.77 -13.95 -5.06
N LEU A 50 -17.08 -13.43 -6.07
CA LEU A 50 -16.64 -14.21 -7.23
C LEU A 50 -15.52 -15.16 -6.87
N GLN A 51 -14.56 -14.73 -6.04
CA GLN A 51 -13.44 -15.60 -5.63
C GLN A 51 -13.88 -16.78 -4.76
N LYS A 52 -14.87 -16.60 -3.87
CA LYS A 52 -15.49 -17.71 -3.13
C LYS A 52 -16.14 -18.76 -4.05
N GLN A 53 -16.52 -18.39 -5.27
CA GLN A 53 -17.07 -19.27 -6.30
C GLN A 53 -16.00 -19.83 -7.25
N TYR A 54 -14.79 -19.25 -7.23
CA TYR A 54 -13.72 -19.48 -8.21
C TYR A 54 -12.97 -20.80 -8.02
N TRP A 55 -13.00 -21.35 -6.81
CA TRP A 55 -12.44 -22.67 -6.52
C TRP A 55 -13.19 -23.82 -7.24
N ASP A 56 -14.33 -23.53 -7.91
CA ASP A 56 -15.09 -24.43 -8.80
C ASP A 56 -15.10 -23.84 -10.23
N THR A 57 -14.17 -24.30 -11.07
CA THR A 57 -13.73 -23.68 -12.33
C THR A 57 -14.83 -23.47 -13.39
N LYS A 58 -15.22 -22.22 -13.67
CA LYS A 58 -15.94 -21.81 -14.89
C LYS A 58 -15.29 -20.57 -15.52
N GLN A 59 -15.01 -20.61 -16.83
CA GLN A 59 -14.36 -19.51 -17.59
C GLN A 59 -15.04 -18.14 -17.44
N ASN A 60 -16.36 -18.11 -17.21
CA ASN A 60 -17.09 -16.84 -17.01
C ASN A 60 -16.72 -16.13 -15.70
N ASP A 61 -16.28 -16.86 -14.68
CA ASP A 61 -15.93 -16.27 -13.39
C ASP A 61 -14.54 -15.62 -13.44
N VAL A 62 -13.62 -16.16 -14.26
CA VAL A 62 -12.31 -15.55 -14.59
C VAL A 62 -12.48 -14.17 -15.20
N LYS A 63 -13.35 -14.06 -16.21
CA LYS A 63 -13.59 -12.77 -16.88
C LYS A 63 -14.16 -11.73 -15.92
N ARG A 64 -15.03 -12.14 -14.99
CA ARG A 64 -15.65 -11.22 -14.03
C ARG A 64 -14.68 -10.77 -12.95
N VAL A 65 -13.76 -11.63 -12.52
CA VAL A 65 -12.64 -11.27 -11.65
C VAL A 65 -11.76 -10.21 -12.31
N GLN A 66 -11.33 -10.43 -13.56
CA GLN A 66 -10.54 -9.45 -14.32
C GLN A 66 -11.24 -8.09 -14.49
N GLN A 67 -12.57 -8.11 -14.64
CA GLN A 67 -13.37 -6.89 -14.69
C GLN A 67 -13.37 -6.14 -13.36
N CYS A 68 -13.35 -6.86 -12.23
CA CYS A 68 -13.24 -6.24 -10.91
C CYS A 68 -11.84 -5.67 -10.70
N GLU A 69 -10.79 -6.41 -11.05
CA GLU A 69 -9.38 -5.96 -11.00
C GLU A 69 -9.19 -4.67 -11.79
N THR A 70 -9.64 -4.64 -13.05
CA THR A 70 -9.58 -3.45 -13.91
C THR A 70 -10.30 -2.27 -13.27
N LEU A 71 -11.50 -2.46 -12.71
CA LEU A 71 -12.22 -1.36 -12.07
C LEU A 71 -11.55 -0.90 -10.78
N PHE A 72 -11.05 -1.84 -9.98
CA PHE A 72 -10.35 -1.55 -8.74
C PHE A 72 -9.11 -0.68 -9.02
N ASP A 73 -8.31 -1.06 -10.02
CA ASP A 73 -7.14 -0.30 -10.47
C ASP A 73 -7.50 1.13 -10.92
N PHE A 74 -8.47 1.29 -11.82
CA PHE A 74 -8.89 2.61 -12.30
C PHE A 74 -9.44 3.51 -11.18
N ILE A 75 -10.21 2.94 -10.25
CA ILE A 75 -10.76 3.71 -9.12
C ILE A 75 -9.65 4.12 -8.16
N LEU A 76 -8.71 3.22 -7.82
CA LEU A 76 -7.55 3.54 -7.00
C LEU A 76 -6.72 4.68 -7.60
N HIS A 77 -6.40 4.58 -8.89
CA HIS A 77 -5.65 5.63 -9.57
C HIS A 77 -6.40 6.96 -9.60
N ALA A 78 -7.73 6.96 -9.75
CA ALA A 78 -8.52 8.19 -9.64
C ALA A 78 -8.44 8.80 -8.23
N ILE A 79 -8.55 7.98 -7.17
CA ILE A 79 -8.40 8.41 -5.77
C ILE A 79 -7.02 9.03 -5.53
N PHE A 80 -5.95 8.35 -5.96
CA PHE A 80 -4.59 8.84 -5.79
C PHE A 80 -4.32 10.16 -6.52
N ASN A 81 -4.92 10.36 -7.70
CA ASN A 81 -4.79 11.59 -8.48
C ASN A 81 -5.46 12.81 -7.83
N HIS A 82 -6.29 12.63 -6.79
CA HIS A 82 -6.79 13.76 -6.00
C HIS A 82 -5.78 14.31 -5.00
N SER A 83 -4.63 13.64 -4.81
CA SER A 83 -3.54 14.10 -3.93
C SER A 83 -3.98 14.41 -2.50
N ASP A 84 -5.03 13.73 -2.02
CA ASP A 84 -5.59 13.89 -0.68
C ASP A 84 -5.16 12.70 0.20
N PRO A 85 -4.20 12.88 1.13
CA PRO A 85 -3.70 11.79 1.95
C PRO A 85 -4.75 11.22 2.92
N SER A 86 -5.83 11.96 3.23
CA SER A 86 -6.87 11.49 4.18
C SER A 86 -7.63 10.24 3.75
N VAL A 87 -7.38 9.76 2.52
CA VAL A 87 -7.87 8.48 2.01
C VAL A 87 -7.08 7.29 2.54
N ILE A 88 -5.82 7.47 2.95
CA ILE A 88 -4.90 6.39 3.34
C ILE A 88 -5.50 5.46 4.41
N PRO A 89 -6.05 5.95 5.55
CA PRO A 89 -6.63 5.05 6.56
C PRO A 89 -7.76 4.19 5.98
N LYS A 90 -8.57 4.76 5.07
CA LYS A 90 -9.69 4.06 4.44
C LYS A 90 -9.24 3.02 3.42
N LEU A 91 -8.02 3.15 2.88
CA LEU A 91 -7.44 2.22 1.93
C LEU A 91 -6.70 1.05 2.61
N LEU A 92 -6.24 1.21 3.86
CA LEU A 92 -5.49 0.17 4.58
C LEU A 92 -6.24 -1.16 4.72
N LYS A 93 -7.58 -1.12 4.79
CA LYS A 93 -8.39 -2.35 4.84
C LYS A 93 -8.29 -3.22 3.58
N TYR A 94 -7.86 -2.66 2.45
CA TYR A 94 -7.69 -3.39 1.19
C TYR A 94 -6.27 -3.95 1.02
N VAL A 95 -5.32 -3.55 1.88
CA VAL A 95 -3.96 -4.09 1.87
C VAL A 95 -4.05 -5.59 2.11
N PRO A 96 -3.49 -6.47 1.26
CA PRO A 96 -3.55 -7.90 1.50
C PRO A 96 -2.83 -8.28 2.79
N SER A 97 -3.40 -9.24 3.47
CA SER A 97 -2.83 -9.95 4.61
C SER A 97 -1.62 -10.78 4.19
N ASP A 98 -0.84 -11.23 5.16
CA ASP A 98 0.24 -12.20 4.95
C ASP A 98 -0.31 -13.62 4.76
N ASN A 99 -1.60 -13.85 5.07
CA ASN A 99 -2.30 -15.11 4.96
C ASN A 99 -3.60 -14.93 4.16
N ASP A 100 -3.55 -15.26 2.87
CA ASP A 100 -4.63 -15.03 1.89
C ASP A 100 -6.02 -15.54 2.33
N ASP A 101 -6.10 -16.53 3.22
CA ASP A 101 -7.35 -17.06 3.78
C ASP A 101 -8.11 -16.06 4.68
N GLU A 102 -7.44 -15.01 5.17
CA GLU A 102 -8.02 -13.99 6.05
C GLU A 102 -8.72 -12.87 5.27
N ASP A 103 -8.43 -12.74 3.97
CA ASP A 103 -8.97 -11.66 3.15
C ASP A 103 -10.23 -12.06 2.39
N LEU A 104 -11.07 -11.05 2.14
CA LEU A 104 -12.24 -11.23 1.29
C LEU A 104 -11.82 -11.46 -0.18
N VAL A 105 -10.70 -10.89 -0.58
CA VAL A 105 -10.11 -11.00 -1.91
C VAL A 105 -8.64 -11.41 -1.79
N CYS A 106 -8.28 -12.54 -2.40
CA CYS A 106 -6.90 -12.91 -2.68
C CYS A 106 -6.41 -12.06 -3.87
N MET A 107 -5.65 -10.99 -3.57
CA MET A 107 -5.14 -10.08 -4.61
C MET A 107 -3.79 -10.55 -5.12
N GLU A 108 -3.72 -10.82 -6.42
CA GLU A 108 -2.46 -11.00 -7.13
C GLU A 108 -1.58 -9.74 -7.08
N ASP A 109 -0.27 -9.90 -7.29
CA ASP A 109 0.71 -8.80 -7.19
C ASP A 109 0.36 -7.60 -8.08
N TYR A 110 -0.12 -7.82 -9.30
CA TYR A 110 -0.50 -6.72 -10.21
C TYR A 110 -1.69 -5.88 -9.73
N SER A 111 -2.46 -6.37 -8.75
CA SER A 111 -3.55 -5.61 -8.10
C SER A 111 -3.15 -5.06 -6.74
N SER A 112 -2.31 -5.79 -5.99
CA SER A 112 -1.86 -5.36 -4.66
C SER A 112 -0.74 -4.32 -4.71
N GLU A 113 0.18 -4.41 -5.66
CA GLU A 113 1.29 -3.45 -5.79
C GLU A 113 0.81 -2.03 -6.09
N PRO A 114 -0.12 -1.76 -7.03
CA PRO A 114 -0.64 -0.41 -7.24
C PRO A 114 -1.26 0.21 -5.99
N LEU A 115 -1.96 -0.58 -5.17
CA LEU A 115 -2.52 -0.14 -3.90
C LEU A 115 -1.42 0.28 -2.92
N ILE A 116 -0.45 -0.60 -2.67
CA ILE A 116 0.62 -0.34 -1.70
C ILE A 116 1.51 0.81 -2.17
N ASN A 117 1.97 0.77 -3.42
CA ASN A 117 2.80 1.80 -4.01
C ASN A 117 2.08 3.13 -4.10
N GLY A 118 0.76 3.14 -4.28
CA GLY A 118 -0.07 4.34 -4.27
C GLY A 118 -0.18 4.96 -2.88
N ILE A 119 -0.44 4.16 -1.84
CA ILE A 119 -0.55 4.61 -0.43
C ILE A 119 0.70 5.36 0.02
N CYS A 120 1.90 4.87 -0.35
CA CYS A 120 3.17 5.49 0.03
C CYS A 120 3.84 6.31 -1.10
N ASN A 121 3.07 6.79 -2.08
CA ASN A 121 3.64 7.53 -3.21
C ASN A 121 3.86 9.02 -2.90
N SER A 122 5.11 9.42 -2.74
CA SER A 122 5.48 10.85 -2.63
C SER A 122 5.09 11.70 -3.85
N ARG A 123 4.90 11.11 -5.04
CA ARG A 123 4.41 11.86 -6.22
C ARG A 123 2.93 12.20 -6.14
N TYR A 124 2.12 11.39 -5.44
CA TYR A 124 0.71 11.69 -5.23
C TYR A 124 0.49 12.62 -4.03
N PHE A 125 1.19 12.36 -2.93
CA PHE A 125 0.85 12.94 -1.63
C PHE A 125 1.94 13.82 -1.00
N GLY A 126 3.09 13.99 -1.68
CA GLY A 126 4.24 14.69 -1.09
C GLY A 126 4.72 14.00 0.20
N GLU A 127 5.20 14.78 1.16
CA GLU A 127 5.59 14.25 2.48
C GLU A 127 4.39 13.92 3.38
N SER A 128 3.18 14.39 3.04
CA SER A 128 2.00 14.29 3.90
C SER A 128 1.44 12.87 4.04
N TYR A 129 1.81 11.92 3.17
CA TYR A 129 1.41 10.52 3.37
C TYR A 129 2.08 9.90 4.61
N ILE A 130 3.30 10.35 4.97
CA ILE A 130 4.07 9.78 6.08
C ILE A 130 3.34 9.99 7.41
N PRO A 131 2.99 11.22 7.84
CA PRO A 131 2.27 11.43 9.09
C PRO A 131 0.90 10.74 9.08
N GLU A 132 0.18 10.73 7.96
CA GLU A 132 -1.11 10.03 7.86
C GLU A 132 -0.95 8.52 8.06
N LEU A 133 0.05 7.92 7.42
CA LEU A 133 0.33 6.49 7.55
C LEU A 133 0.81 6.14 8.96
N LEU A 134 1.64 6.97 9.60
CA LEU A 134 2.10 6.75 10.97
C LEU A 134 0.94 6.66 11.98
N HIS A 135 -0.15 7.42 11.77
CA HIS A 135 -1.33 7.32 12.63
C HIS A 135 -2.00 5.94 12.57
N CYS A 136 -2.10 5.35 11.38
CA CYS A 136 -2.93 4.17 11.15
C CYS A 136 -2.16 2.89 10.81
N ILE A 137 -0.83 2.93 10.67
CA ILE A 137 -0.02 1.76 10.28
C ILE A 137 -0.17 0.55 11.22
N HIS A 138 -0.51 0.80 12.49
CA HIS A 138 -0.77 -0.23 13.47
C HIS A 138 -2.01 -1.10 13.12
N GLU A 139 -2.94 -0.59 12.32
CA GLU A 139 -4.14 -1.31 11.87
C GLU A 139 -3.81 -2.50 10.95
N LEU A 140 -2.62 -2.51 10.35
CA LEU A 140 -2.15 -3.63 9.55
C LEU A 140 -1.65 -4.80 10.40
N LEU A 141 -1.44 -4.64 11.71
CA LEU A 141 -0.93 -5.70 12.56
C LEU A 141 -2.05 -6.50 13.26
N PRO A 142 -1.89 -7.83 13.41
CA PRO A 142 -0.81 -8.66 12.87
C PRO A 142 -1.03 -9.12 11.42
N ARG A 143 -2.17 -8.76 10.81
CA ARG A 143 -2.69 -9.32 9.56
C ARG A 143 -1.75 -9.18 8.36
N ALA A 144 -1.10 -8.05 8.19
CA ALA A 144 -0.32 -7.66 6.99
C ALA A 144 1.06 -7.13 7.40
N THR A 145 1.82 -7.95 8.13
CA THR A 145 3.12 -7.57 8.70
C THR A 145 4.17 -7.36 7.59
N GLU A 146 4.17 -8.18 6.55
CA GLU A 146 5.13 -8.05 5.45
C GLU A 146 4.91 -6.76 4.65
N LYS A 147 3.65 -6.44 4.36
CA LYS A 147 3.28 -5.18 3.69
C LYS A 147 3.58 -3.98 4.58
N THR A 148 3.42 -4.10 5.89
CA THR A 148 3.82 -3.07 6.86
C THR A 148 5.32 -2.77 6.75
N TYR A 149 6.19 -3.78 6.65
CA TYR A 149 7.62 -3.54 6.46
C TYR A 149 7.94 -2.86 5.13
N GLY A 150 7.24 -3.22 4.05
CA GLY A 150 7.36 -2.53 2.76
C GLY A 150 7.02 -1.04 2.87
N LEU A 151 5.94 -0.71 3.59
CA LEU A 151 5.54 0.67 3.84
C LEU A 151 6.56 1.45 4.69
N ILE A 152 7.06 0.85 5.79
CA ILE A 152 8.14 1.46 6.58
C ILE A 152 9.38 1.68 5.72
N PHE A 153 9.73 0.71 4.87
CA PHE A 153 10.88 0.81 3.98
C PHE A 153 10.77 2.00 3.04
N THR A 154 9.60 2.20 2.40
CA THR A 154 9.36 3.38 1.55
C THR A 154 9.46 4.68 2.35
N MET A 155 8.88 4.72 3.56
CA MET A 155 8.99 5.90 4.42
C MET A 155 10.44 6.21 4.81
N LEU A 156 11.27 5.19 5.09
CA LEU A 156 12.71 5.39 5.33
C LEU A 156 13.40 5.96 4.09
N TYR A 157 13.15 5.36 2.92
CA TYR A 157 13.75 5.82 1.67
C TYR A 157 13.39 7.28 1.41
N ASP A 158 12.10 7.61 1.43
CA ASP A 158 11.62 8.96 1.19
C ASP A 158 12.16 9.95 2.23
N ASN A 159 12.13 9.60 3.52
CA ASN A 159 12.62 10.46 4.58
C ASN A 159 14.12 10.80 4.45
N PHE A 160 14.95 9.82 4.09
CA PHE A 160 16.40 10.00 4.03
C PHE A 160 16.92 10.44 2.66
N ASP A 161 16.20 10.17 1.55
CA ASP A 161 16.65 10.47 0.19
C ASP A 161 15.87 11.61 -0.48
N TYR A 162 14.55 11.76 -0.25
CA TYR A 162 13.73 12.80 -0.91
C TYR A 162 13.36 13.96 0.02
N PHE A 163 13.08 13.66 1.28
CA PHE A 163 12.63 14.62 2.30
C PHE A 163 13.72 14.83 3.35
N PHE A 164 14.99 14.84 2.91
CA PHE A 164 16.13 14.93 3.82
C PHE A 164 16.11 16.19 4.68
N GLU A 165 15.59 17.30 4.15
CA GLU A 165 15.53 18.58 4.88
C GLU A 165 14.42 18.61 5.93
N THR A 166 13.26 18.03 5.63
CA THR A 166 12.07 18.09 6.49
C THR A 166 11.95 16.89 7.45
N GLN A 167 12.58 15.77 7.12
CA GLN A 167 12.62 14.54 7.93
C GLN A 167 11.23 14.11 8.47
N PRO A 168 10.18 14.04 7.63
CA PRO A 168 8.79 13.85 8.05
C PRO A 168 8.56 12.58 8.86
N LEU A 169 9.31 11.50 8.62
CA LEU A 169 9.19 10.27 9.40
C LEU A 169 9.65 10.49 10.83
N ILE A 170 10.82 11.12 11.02
CA ILE A 170 11.41 11.37 12.34
C ILE A 170 10.59 12.42 13.11
N GLN A 171 10.22 13.51 12.44
CA GLN A 171 9.47 14.61 13.07
C GLN A 171 8.09 14.19 13.56
N ASN A 172 7.49 13.16 12.96
CA ASN A 172 6.12 12.74 13.24
C ASN A 172 6.01 11.40 13.99
N LEU A 173 7.10 10.89 14.58
CA LEU A 173 7.07 9.65 15.36
C LEU A 173 6.13 9.70 16.57
N TYR A 174 5.76 10.89 17.06
CA TYR A 174 4.79 11.05 18.13
C TYR A 174 3.36 10.63 17.76
N LEU A 175 3.06 10.49 16.46
CA LEU A 175 1.74 10.10 15.94
C LEU A 175 1.47 8.59 16.05
N VAL A 176 2.51 7.78 16.23
CA VAL A 176 2.38 6.33 16.20
C VAL A 176 1.77 5.77 17.49
N GLN A 177 1.07 4.64 17.38
CA GLN A 177 0.73 3.86 18.56
C GLN A 177 1.98 3.18 19.13
N LYS A 178 2.57 3.78 20.18
CA LYS A 178 3.88 3.42 20.77
C LYS A 178 4.11 1.90 20.88
N LYS A 179 3.16 1.15 21.45
CA LYS A 179 3.27 -0.31 21.65
C LYS A 179 3.45 -1.06 20.34
N TYR A 180 2.62 -0.76 19.34
CA TYR A 180 2.64 -1.46 18.05
C TYR A 180 3.84 -1.04 17.24
N PHE A 181 4.15 0.26 17.21
CA PHE A 181 5.29 0.77 16.45
C PHE A 181 6.62 0.22 16.97
N LYS A 182 6.80 0.12 18.30
CA LYS A 182 7.97 -0.55 18.88
C LYS A 182 8.14 -1.97 18.34
N LYS A 183 7.04 -2.75 18.29
CA LYS A 183 7.04 -4.11 17.75
C LYS A 183 7.40 -4.14 16.26
N ILE A 184 6.88 -3.19 15.47
CA ILE A 184 7.24 -3.06 14.05
C ILE A 184 8.75 -2.84 13.91
N LEU A 185 9.30 -1.86 14.63
CA LEU A 185 10.73 -1.53 14.55
C LEU A 185 11.62 -2.71 14.95
N ASP A 186 11.35 -3.32 16.11
CA ASP A 186 12.18 -4.42 16.63
C ASP A 186 12.15 -5.62 15.67
N ASN A 187 10.98 -5.99 15.15
CA ASN A 187 10.86 -7.10 14.19
C ASN A 187 11.50 -6.76 12.84
N PHE A 188 11.32 -5.53 12.34
CA PHE A 188 11.89 -5.13 11.05
C PHE A 188 13.42 -5.10 11.09
N ILE A 189 14.00 -4.60 12.20
CA ILE A 189 15.45 -4.67 12.45
C ILE A 189 15.94 -6.11 12.47
N GLN A 190 15.23 -7.02 13.14
CA GLN A 190 15.60 -8.43 13.15
C GLN A 190 15.59 -9.02 11.73
N LYS A 191 14.56 -8.70 10.94
CA LYS A 191 14.46 -9.13 9.54
C LYS A 191 15.62 -8.61 8.69
N LEU A 192 15.98 -7.32 8.83
CA LEU A 192 17.11 -6.72 8.11
C LEU A 192 18.45 -7.36 8.52
N LYS A 193 18.64 -7.72 9.80
CA LYS A 193 19.82 -8.44 10.27
C LYS A 193 19.93 -9.83 9.65
N LEU A 194 18.83 -10.58 9.60
CA LEU A 194 18.80 -11.89 8.93
C LEU A 194 19.14 -11.78 7.44
N GLY A 195 18.52 -10.84 6.73
CA GLY A 195 18.84 -10.60 5.31
C GLY A 195 20.29 -10.16 5.07
N LEU A 196 20.86 -9.35 5.97
CA LEU A 196 22.28 -8.98 5.91
C LEU A 196 23.19 -10.21 6.02
N ASP A 197 22.91 -11.12 6.96
CA ASP A 197 23.68 -12.36 7.13
C ASP A 197 23.58 -13.26 5.89
N GLU A 198 22.41 -13.33 5.25
CA GLU A 198 22.21 -14.08 3.99
C GLU A 198 22.99 -13.48 2.82
N TYR A 199 22.99 -12.15 2.67
CA TYR A 199 23.78 -11.49 1.63
C TYR A 199 25.28 -11.64 1.83
N GLN A 200 25.74 -11.63 3.08
CA GLN A 200 27.13 -11.91 3.41
C GLN A 200 27.53 -13.35 3.06
N LYS A 201 26.69 -14.34 3.40
CA LYS A 201 26.93 -15.76 3.08
C LYS A 201 26.93 -16.04 1.58
N SER A 202 26.11 -15.32 0.82
CA SER A 202 26.00 -15.45 -0.64
C SER A 202 27.00 -14.60 -1.43
N TYR A 203 27.92 -13.88 -0.76
CA TYR A 203 28.88 -12.96 -1.37
C TYR A 203 28.23 -11.87 -2.27
N ASN A 204 26.98 -11.49 -1.98
CA ASN A 204 26.27 -10.44 -2.70
C ASN A 204 26.64 -9.07 -2.13
N ASN A 205 27.76 -8.50 -2.58
CA ASN A 205 28.29 -7.23 -2.09
C ASN A 205 27.28 -6.07 -2.20
N ASN A 206 26.50 -6.01 -3.28
CA ASN A 206 25.46 -4.98 -3.45
C ASN A 206 24.34 -5.15 -2.41
N GLY A 207 23.88 -6.39 -2.19
CA GLY A 207 22.90 -6.71 -1.16
C GLY A 207 23.39 -6.33 0.25
N VAL A 208 24.66 -6.58 0.56
CA VAL A 208 25.28 -6.19 1.84
C VAL A 208 25.26 -4.68 2.03
N ILE A 209 25.63 -3.90 1.02
CA ILE A 209 25.64 -2.42 1.10
C ILE A 209 24.22 -1.89 1.34
N ILE A 210 23.25 -2.39 0.57
CA ILE A 210 21.84 -1.97 0.70
C ILE A 210 21.29 -2.34 2.09
N ALA A 211 21.50 -3.58 2.54
CA ALA A 211 21.02 -4.05 3.84
C ALA A 211 21.63 -3.25 5.01
N LYS A 212 22.93 -2.93 4.97
CA LYS A 212 23.57 -2.08 5.98
C LYS A 212 22.98 -0.68 6.01
N LYS A 213 22.83 -0.04 4.84
CA LYS A 213 22.22 1.30 4.72
C LYS A 213 20.82 1.33 5.33
N ASN A 214 20.00 0.32 5.03
CA ASN A 214 18.64 0.23 5.56
C ASN A 214 18.62 -0.03 7.07
N LEU A 215 19.54 -0.87 7.58
CA LEU A 215 19.70 -1.12 9.00
C LEU A 215 20.09 0.15 9.77
N GLU A 216 21.03 0.94 9.25
CA GLU A 216 21.43 2.23 9.83
C GLU A 216 20.24 3.20 9.90
N ARG A 217 19.47 3.30 8.81
CA ARG A 217 18.28 4.17 8.73
C ARG A 217 17.21 3.79 9.75
N ILE A 218 16.85 2.51 9.84
CA ILE A 218 15.81 2.08 10.78
C ILE A 218 16.28 2.20 12.24
N GLU A 219 17.56 1.96 12.53
CA GLU A 219 18.11 2.14 13.88
C GLU A 219 18.12 3.63 14.24
N CYS A 220 18.42 4.54 13.31
CA CYS A 220 18.27 5.98 13.53
C CYS A 220 16.83 6.35 13.91
N VAL A 221 15.83 5.90 13.14
CA VAL A 221 14.41 6.10 13.47
C VAL A 221 14.05 5.51 14.83
N ARG A 222 14.57 4.33 15.16
CA ARG A 222 14.34 3.69 16.46
C ARG A 222 14.93 4.51 17.61
N GLN A 223 16.12 5.07 17.47
CA GLN A 223 16.71 5.93 18.51
C GLN A 223 15.85 7.18 18.74
N GLU A 224 15.39 7.84 17.68
CA GLU A 224 14.50 9.01 17.80
C GLU A 224 13.15 8.62 18.44
N PHE A 225 12.60 7.46 18.07
CA PHE A 225 11.36 6.95 18.65
C PHE A 225 11.50 6.67 20.16
N LEU A 226 12.64 6.12 20.60
CA LEU A 226 12.89 5.82 22.02
C LEU A 226 12.93 7.09 22.87
N LYS A 227 13.51 8.19 22.36
CA LYS A 227 13.52 9.49 23.06
C LYS A 227 12.12 10.01 23.39
N ILE A 228 11.13 9.69 22.54
CA ILE A 228 9.72 10.09 22.71
C ILE A 228 8.96 9.09 23.61
N CYS A 229 9.46 7.86 23.74
CA CYS A 229 8.88 6.85 24.65
C CYS A 229 9.27 7.08 26.11
N GLU A 230 10.41 7.71 26.36
CA GLU A 230 10.94 8.01 27.70
C GLU A 230 10.37 9.31 28.32
N GLN A 231 9.52 10.02 27.57
CA GLN A 231 8.73 11.19 27.99
C GLN A 231 7.30 10.78 28.34
#